data_AF-A0A512MB20-F1
#
_entry.id   AF-A0A512MB20-F1
#
_cell.length_a   1.000
_cell.length_b   1.000
_cell.length_c   1.000
_cell.angle_alpha   90.00
_cell.angle_beta   90.00
_cell.angle_gamma   90.00
#
_symmetry.space_group_name_H-M   'P 1'
#
loop_
_entity.id
_entity.type
_entity.pdbx_description
1 polymer ?
#
loop_
_entity_poly.entity_id
_entity_poly.type
_entity_poly.pdbx_seq_one_letter_code
_entity_poly.pdbx_strand_id
1 'polypeptide(L)'
;MSKTPLKKSSKAAKPAPKKPSSKAPPAKSAVKKPAPKKPAPKKPVQVAKKPQPAPKKPVKKAVPAPAKKKPAPAPVAKKAPKAAAPAKKPAPAPAKAPPAPVKKAAPSAPAAKAPVKAAAPAPAPAAAPKAAAAAPAPAAKVVATPALAPAVSVAAPAPKPAPAPAPKPATSPAKKGATAKGAVPAIPSEPIAPPKPPVISSEKPVATKSGALYYDSHMHTPLCKHAWGEPEEYCAQGVKAGLKGIIFTCHCPMPDGFWPTVRMSESEFDVYLGLVQRAKDAYKNKLDVCLGIESEYFPGYEKYIENLHQRAPFDYCLGGLHWQSKEYLNKFEQGTIEGFRRTYFEHLAVSAETGLYDCVAHPDLVKNYHPDSWCFAIIKNTVSNVLDRIAKTGVAMELNTSGLNKSYSEMNPGNEMLRMMAERKIPIVVGSDAHRAPRVGEHFVTALNNLAEAGFEEVSYFKKRERHDMKISDVISSIKKAADANS
;
A
#
# COMPACT_ATOMS: atom_id res chain seq x y z
N MET A 1 60.42 0.63 2.32
CA MET A 1 61.26 1.18 1.21
C MET A 1 61.27 0.18 0.06
N SER A 2 61.44 0.65 -1.18
CA SER A 2 61.12 -0.10 -2.40
C SER A 2 62.27 -0.96 -2.95
N LYS A 3 61.98 -2.11 -3.56
CA LYS A 3 62.85 -2.79 -4.53
C LYS A 3 62.07 -3.52 -5.65
N THR A 4 61.98 -2.88 -6.81
CA THR A 4 62.16 -3.50 -8.14
C THR A 4 63.65 -3.28 -8.53
N PRO A 5 64.28 -3.94 -9.55
CA PRO A 5 63.78 -4.29 -10.89
C PRO A 5 64.11 -5.79 -11.25
N LEU A 6 64.29 -6.32 -12.48
CA LEU A 6 64.65 -5.80 -13.83
C LEU A 6 64.19 -6.78 -14.96
N LYS A 7 64.35 -6.36 -16.23
CA LYS A 7 64.15 -7.17 -17.48
C LYS A 7 65.54 -7.72 -17.94
N LYS A 8 65.80 -8.44 -19.06
CA LYS A 8 65.13 -8.61 -20.37
C LYS A 8 65.88 -9.67 -21.24
N SER A 9 65.21 -10.33 -22.21
CA SER A 9 65.77 -10.96 -23.46
C SER A 9 66.83 -12.10 -23.36
N SER A 10 67.00 -13.05 -24.28
CA SER A 10 66.32 -13.51 -25.54
C SER A 10 66.69 -15.01 -25.79
N LYS A 11 66.69 -15.71 -26.95
CA LYS A 11 66.61 -15.45 -28.42
C LYS A 11 66.30 -16.78 -29.18
N ALA A 12 66.01 -16.70 -30.50
CA ALA A 12 66.05 -17.79 -31.51
C ALA A 12 65.00 -18.93 -31.44
N ALA A 13 64.62 -19.65 -32.52
CA ALA A 13 64.53 -19.35 -33.98
C ALA A 13 63.66 -20.45 -34.67
N LYS A 14 63.20 -20.25 -35.91
CA LYS A 14 62.33 -21.19 -36.67
C LYS A 14 63.09 -21.96 -37.77
N PRO A 15 62.47 -23.01 -38.35
CA PRO A 15 61.93 -22.85 -39.72
C PRO A 15 60.45 -23.29 -39.90
N ALA A 16 59.96 -23.27 -41.15
CA ALA A 16 58.60 -23.59 -41.62
C ALA A 16 58.70 -24.72 -42.72
N PRO A 17 57.76 -25.00 -43.66
CA PRO A 17 56.43 -24.41 -43.95
C PRO A 17 55.29 -25.38 -44.43
N LYS A 18 54.02 -24.91 -44.44
CA LYS A 18 53.09 -24.83 -45.62
C LYS A 18 51.63 -24.47 -45.23
N LYS A 19 50.79 -24.19 -46.23
CA LYS A 19 49.39 -23.69 -46.19
C LYS A 19 48.48 -24.66 -46.98
N PRO A 20 47.17 -24.78 -46.70
CA PRO A 20 46.15 -23.84 -47.19
C PRO A 20 45.11 -23.46 -46.11
N SER A 21 44.64 -22.22 -45.93
CA SER A 21 43.81 -21.36 -46.79
C SER A 21 42.42 -21.90 -47.15
N SER A 22 41.40 -21.44 -46.41
CA SER A 22 40.01 -21.30 -46.90
C SER A 22 39.51 -19.88 -46.56
N LYS A 23 38.54 -19.36 -47.33
CA LYS A 23 37.93 -18.04 -47.15
C LYS A 23 36.50 -18.16 -46.61
N ALA A 24 35.99 -17.09 -46.00
CA ALA A 24 34.60 -16.98 -45.58
C ALA A 24 33.63 -17.00 -46.79
N PRO A 25 32.42 -17.58 -46.64
CA PRO A 25 31.32 -17.44 -47.60
C PRO A 25 30.39 -16.26 -47.23
N PRO A 26 30.13 -15.30 -48.14
CA PRO A 26 29.04 -14.35 -48.00
C PRO A 26 27.70 -14.91 -48.52
N ALA A 27 26.65 -14.09 -48.44
CA ALA A 27 25.25 -14.39 -48.72
C ALA A 27 24.93 -15.17 -50.02
N LYS A 28 23.84 -15.94 -49.98
CA LYS A 28 23.08 -16.34 -51.18
C LYS A 28 21.58 -16.12 -50.99
N SER A 29 21.01 -15.29 -51.86
CA SER A 29 19.57 -15.15 -52.07
C SER A 29 19.04 -16.21 -53.06
N ALA A 30 17.71 -16.33 -53.10
CA ALA A 30 16.96 -17.40 -53.76
C ALA A 30 17.21 -17.64 -55.27
N VAL A 31 17.05 -18.91 -55.68
CA VAL A 31 16.41 -19.28 -56.96
C VAL A 31 15.37 -20.39 -56.70
N LYS A 32 14.30 -20.39 -57.49
CA LYS A 32 13.05 -21.17 -57.34
C LYS A 32 13.23 -22.70 -57.27
N LYS A 33 12.40 -23.34 -56.44
CA LYS A 33 11.83 -24.69 -56.68
C LYS A 33 10.30 -24.59 -56.77
N PRO A 34 9.60 -25.55 -57.40
CA PRO A 34 8.19 -25.39 -57.79
C PRO A 34 7.23 -25.43 -56.59
N ALA A 35 6.08 -24.74 -56.74
CA ALA A 35 5.07 -24.63 -55.71
C ALA A 35 4.20 -25.90 -55.56
N PRO A 36 3.84 -26.32 -54.34
CA PRO A 36 2.79 -27.30 -54.13
C PRO A 36 1.43 -26.72 -54.57
N LYS A 37 0.69 -27.45 -55.42
CA LYS A 37 -0.66 -27.03 -55.84
C LYS A 37 -1.62 -27.03 -54.66
N LYS A 38 -2.44 -25.98 -54.54
CA LYS A 38 -3.58 -25.94 -53.60
C LYS A 38 -4.50 -27.15 -53.85
N PRO A 39 -4.92 -27.88 -52.80
CA PRO A 39 -6.17 -28.63 -52.85
C PRO A 39 -7.34 -27.64 -53.04
N ALA A 40 -8.26 -27.95 -53.95
CA ALA A 40 -9.49 -27.18 -54.13
C ALA A 40 -10.46 -27.38 -52.94
N PRO A 41 -11.33 -26.39 -52.62
CA PRO A 41 -12.30 -26.54 -51.54
C PRO A 41 -13.30 -27.67 -51.84
N LYS A 42 -13.36 -28.68 -50.98
CA LYS A 42 -14.41 -29.70 -51.05
C LYS A 42 -15.73 -29.10 -50.58
N LYS A 43 -16.80 -29.33 -51.34
CA LYS A 43 -18.18 -28.89 -51.01
C LYS A 43 -18.63 -29.50 -49.68
N PRO A 44 -19.49 -28.82 -48.90
CA PRO A 44 -20.08 -29.41 -47.69
C PRO A 44 -20.98 -30.60 -48.07
N VAL A 45 -20.68 -31.77 -47.50
CA VAL A 45 -21.61 -32.91 -47.52
C VAL A 45 -22.59 -32.75 -46.37
N GLN A 46 -23.88 -32.97 -46.65
CA GLN A 46 -24.94 -32.81 -45.65
C GLN A 46 -24.85 -33.92 -44.60
N VAL A 47 -24.61 -33.56 -43.34
CA VAL A 47 -24.88 -34.46 -42.21
C VAL A 47 -26.37 -34.40 -41.92
N ALA A 48 -27.07 -35.54 -42.03
CA ALA A 48 -28.50 -35.62 -41.78
C ALA A 48 -28.85 -35.21 -40.34
N LYS A 49 -29.86 -34.36 -40.18
CA LYS A 49 -30.35 -33.93 -38.86
C LYS A 49 -30.95 -35.13 -38.12
N LYS A 50 -30.29 -35.61 -37.06
CA LYS A 50 -31.01 -36.31 -35.98
C LYS A 50 -32.01 -35.31 -35.36
N PRO A 51 -33.27 -35.69 -35.12
CA PRO A 51 -34.24 -34.79 -34.50
C PRO A 51 -33.79 -34.36 -33.10
N GLN A 52 -33.76 -33.06 -32.84
CA GLN A 52 -33.81 -32.55 -31.47
C GLN A 52 -35.24 -32.72 -30.94
N PRO A 53 -35.44 -33.18 -29.69
CA PRO A 53 -36.77 -33.20 -29.09
C PRO A 53 -37.30 -31.76 -28.94
N ALA A 54 -38.56 -31.56 -29.31
CA ALA A 54 -39.19 -30.24 -29.29
C ALA A 54 -39.20 -29.61 -27.87
N PRO A 55 -39.10 -28.27 -27.74
CA PRO A 55 -39.17 -27.61 -26.45
C PRO A 55 -40.55 -27.85 -25.81
N LYS A 56 -40.56 -28.55 -24.67
CA LYS A 56 -41.78 -28.77 -23.89
C LYS A 56 -42.30 -27.42 -23.39
N LYS A 57 -43.56 -27.10 -23.68
CA LYS A 57 -44.24 -25.91 -23.14
C LYS A 57 -44.08 -25.85 -21.61
N PRO A 58 -43.91 -24.67 -21.00
CA PRO A 58 -43.78 -24.55 -19.55
C PRO A 58 -45.06 -25.04 -18.87
N VAL A 59 -44.96 -26.19 -18.19
CA VAL A 59 -46.04 -26.68 -17.33
C VAL A 59 -46.17 -25.73 -16.15
N LYS A 60 -47.36 -25.17 -15.95
CA LYS A 60 -47.69 -24.37 -14.76
C LYS A 60 -47.61 -25.27 -13.52
N LYS A 61 -46.45 -25.33 -12.86
CA LYS A 61 -46.41 -25.79 -11.46
C LYS A 61 -47.20 -24.80 -10.63
N ALA A 62 -48.23 -25.29 -9.93
CA ALA A 62 -48.97 -24.48 -8.99
C ALA A 62 -48.01 -23.98 -7.90
N VAL A 63 -48.03 -22.67 -7.63
CA VAL A 63 -47.32 -22.09 -6.49
C VAL A 63 -48.10 -22.46 -5.23
N PRO A 64 -47.51 -23.17 -4.25
CA PRO A 64 -48.16 -23.33 -2.95
C PRO A 64 -48.31 -21.94 -2.33
N ALA A 65 -49.53 -21.60 -1.91
CA ALA A 65 -49.85 -20.29 -1.38
C ALA A 65 -48.91 -19.89 -0.23
N PRO A 66 -48.52 -18.61 -0.09
CA PRO A 66 -47.58 -18.18 0.93
C PRO A 66 -48.12 -18.52 2.31
N ALA A 67 -47.42 -19.40 3.02
CA ALA A 67 -47.73 -19.74 4.40
C ALA A 67 -47.75 -18.45 5.24
N LYS A 68 -48.89 -18.14 5.86
CA LYS A 68 -49.04 -16.95 6.71
C LYS A 68 -47.96 -17.00 7.80
N LYS A 69 -46.99 -16.08 7.75
CA LYS A 69 -46.04 -15.90 8.86
C LYS A 69 -46.86 -15.62 10.12
N LYS A 70 -46.84 -16.54 11.08
CA LYS A 70 -47.20 -16.20 12.46
C LYS A 70 -46.35 -14.98 12.87
N PRO A 71 -46.92 -13.97 13.53
CA PRO A 71 -46.11 -12.89 14.08
C PRO A 71 -45.09 -13.51 15.05
N ALA A 72 -43.86 -12.98 15.03
CA ALA A 72 -42.87 -13.37 16.02
C ALA A 72 -43.40 -13.00 17.43
N PRO A 73 -43.18 -13.85 18.46
CA PRO A 73 -43.51 -13.46 19.83
C PRO A 73 -42.74 -12.18 20.19
N ALA A 74 -43.42 -11.22 20.79
CA ALA A 74 -42.81 -9.98 21.24
C ALA A 74 -41.65 -10.26 22.22
N PRO A 75 -40.58 -9.43 22.23
CA PRO A 75 -39.46 -9.65 23.12
C PRO A 75 -39.91 -9.60 24.59
N VAL A 76 -39.86 -10.75 25.27
CA VAL A 76 -40.19 -10.84 26.69
C VAL A 76 -39.18 -10.01 27.48
N ALA A 77 -39.67 -8.95 28.12
CA ALA A 77 -38.85 -8.05 28.93
C ALA A 77 -38.24 -8.81 30.13
N LYS A 78 -36.99 -9.25 29.99
CA LYS A 78 -36.20 -9.74 31.13
C LYS A 78 -35.98 -8.57 32.08
N LYS A 79 -36.42 -8.72 33.34
CA LYS A 79 -36.22 -7.73 34.40
C LYS A 79 -34.75 -7.33 34.49
N ALA A 80 -34.49 -6.02 34.58
CA ALA A 80 -33.16 -5.53 34.93
C ALA A 80 -32.74 -6.10 36.30
N PRO A 81 -31.48 -6.53 36.47
CA PRO A 81 -30.95 -6.82 37.79
C PRO A 81 -30.98 -5.56 38.65
N LYS A 82 -31.37 -5.68 39.92
CA LYS A 82 -31.31 -4.56 40.88
C LYS A 82 -29.86 -4.05 40.98
N ALA A 83 -29.70 -2.73 41.04
CA ALA A 83 -28.41 -2.14 41.36
C ALA A 83 -27.94 -2.60 42.74
N ALA A 84 -26.73 -3.18 42.81
CA ALA A 84 -26.00 -3.33 44.05
C ALA A 84 -25.41 -1.97 44.46
N ALA A 85 -25.34 -1.70 45.76
CA ALA A 85 -24.77 -0.45 46.27
C ALA A 85 -23.27 -0.34 45.97
N PRO A 86 -22.73 0.88 45.76
CA PRO A 86 -21.31 1.06 45.46
C PRO A 86 -20.43 0.66 46.65
N ALA A 87 -19.53 -0.30 46.43
CA ALA A 87 -18.49 -0.64 47.40
C ALA A 87 -17.56 0.55 47.64
N LYS A 88 -17.20 0.81 48.91
CA LYS A 88 -16.31 1.92 49.27
C LYS A 88 -14.92 1.71 48.66
N LYS A 89 -14.45 2.72 47.92
CA LYS A 89 -13.08 2.82 47.41
C LYS A 89 -12.10 2.92 48.60
N PRO A 90 -11.05 2.09 48.71
CA PRO A 90 -9.98 2.29 49.69
C PRO A 90 -9.29 3.64 49.46
N ALA A 91 -8.89 4.31 50.54
CA ALA A 91 -8.14 5.57 50.45
C ALA A 91 -6.71 5.32 49.93
N PRO A 92 -6.11 6.24 49.15
CA PRO A 92 -4.72 6.14 48.75
C PRO A 92 -3.79 6.31 49.97
N ALA A 93 -2.74 5.51 50.05
CA ALA A 93 -1.69 5.68 51.05
C ALA A 93 -0.90 6.98 50.78
N PRO A 94 -0.39 7.68 51.81
CA PRO A 94 0.33 8.93 51.65
C PRO A 94 1.67 8.72 50.92
N ALA A 95 1.98 9.64 49.99
CA ALA A 95 3.24 9.63 49.27
C ALA A 95 4.42 9.92 50.21
N LYS A 96 5.50 9.13 50.11
CA LYS A 96 6.77 9.43 50.77
C LYS A 96 7.50 10.55 50.02
N ALA A 97 8.12 11.46 50.78
CA ALA A 97 8.92 12.55 50.23
C ALA A 97 10.17 12.04 49.47
N PRO A 98 10.67 12.78 48.47
CA PRO A 98 11.88 12.42 47.75
C PRO A 98 13.14 12.56 48.64
N PRO A 99 14.16 11.70 48.48
CA PRO A 99 15.42 11.82 49.21
C PRO A 99 16.26 13.01 48.71
N ALA A 100 17.04 13.59 49.62
CA ALA A 100 17.96 14.69 49.32
C ALA A 100 19.17 14.24 48.47
N PRO A 101 19.78 15.13 47.66
CA PRO A 101 20.88 14.77 46.78
C PRO A 101 22.17 14.44 47.57
N VAL A 102 22.69 13.23 47.36
CA VAL A 102 23.95 12.77 47.97
C VAL A 102 25.14 13.36 47.23
N LYS A 103 26.03 14.04 47.96
CA LYS A 103 27.32 14.55 47.44
C LYS A 103 28.21 13.39 46.99
N LYS A 104 28.72 13.42 45.75
CA LYS A 104 29.89 12.62 45.36
C LYS A 104 31.17 13.43 45.56
N ALA A 105 32.19 12.80 46.12
CA ALA A 105 33.54 13.37 46.22
C ALA A 105 34.29 13.26 44.88
N ALA A 106 35.28 14.13 44.69
CA ALA A 106 36.18 14.12 43.54
C ALA A 106 37.55 13.52 43.90
N PRO A 107 38.30 12.94 42.94
CA PRO A 107 39.72 12.65 43.09
C PRO A 107 40.61 13.88 42.79
N SER A 108 41.71 13.98 43.53
CA SER A 108 42.90 14.82 43.31
C SER A 108 43.76 14.28 42.14
N ALA A 109 44.73 14.97 41.52
CA ALA A 109 45.23 16.37 41.45
C ALA A 109 46.32 16.38 40.30
N PRO A 110 47.30 17.31 40.13
CA PRO A 110 47.52 18.66 40.68
C PRO A 110 47.92 19.77 39.64
N ALA A 111 47.96 21.03 40.11
CA ALA A 111 48.86 22.13 39.67
C ALA A 111 48.80 22.70 38.21
N ALA A 112 49.01 24.00 37.95
CA ALA A 112 49.16 25.18 38.82
C ALA A 112 48.96 26.53 38.06
N LYS A 113 48.86 27.62 38.84
CA LYS A 113 48.96 29.07 38.51
C LYS A 113 47.76 29.76 37.85
N ALA A 114 47.39 30.90 38.46
CA ALA A 114 46.47 31.96 38.00
C ALA A 114 47.30 33.30 37.97
N PRO A 115 46.78 34.57 37.97
CA PRO A 115 45.50 35.08 38.50
C PRO A 115 44.83 36.29 37.76
N VAL A 116 43.85 36.96 38.41
CA VAL A 116 43.32 38.35 38.19
C VAL A 116 42.40 38.53 36.95
N LYS A 117 41.21 39.20 36.94
CA LYS A 117 40.39 39.96 37.94
C LYS A 117 38.86 39.91 37.59
N ALA A 118 38.00 40.17 38.60
CA ALA A 118 36.73 40.94 38.63
C ALA A 118 35.76 41.07 37.41
N ALA A 119 34.45 41.29 37.56
CA ALA A 119 33.48 41.16 38.68
C ALA A 119 32.04 41.36 38.14
N ALA A 120 31.02 40.93 38.89
CA ALA A 120 29.60 41.29 38.65
C ALA A 120 29.18 42.52 39.47
N PRO A 121 27.98 43.09 39.26
CA PRO A 121 26.84 42.62 40.06
C PRO A 121 25.46 42.61 39.35
N ALA A 122 24.49 42.01 40.02
CA ALA A 122 23.05 42.25 39.85
C ALA A 122 22.40 42.42 41.24
N PRO A 123 21.24 43.09 41.33
CA PRO A 123 20.14 42.50 42.10
C PRO A 123 18.75 42.65 41.42
N ALA A 124 17.77 41.92 41.97
CA ALA A 124 16.34 41.89 41.59
C ALA A 124 15.53 42.71 42.65
N PRO A 125 14.20 42.51 42.95
CA PRO A 125 13.20 41.53 42.47
C PRO A 125 11.73 42.05 42.30
N ALA A 126 10.81 41.09 42.06
CA ALA A 126 9.36 41.11 42.32
C ALA A 126 8.47 41.94 41.35
N ALA A 127 7.14 41.74 41.26
CA ALA A 127 6.22 40.86 42.01
C ALA A 127 5.08 40.29 41.13
N ALA A 128 4.26 39.38 41.69
CA ALA A 128 3.00 38.90 41.10
C ALA A 128 1.87 38.93 42.15
N PRO A 129 0.58 39.01 41.75
CA PRO A 129 -0.51 38.73 42.68
C PRO A 129 -1.60 37.75 42.17
N LYS A 130 -1.69 36.60 42.85
CA LYS A 130 -2.90 35.90 43.35
C LYS A 130 -4.05 35.49 42.41
N ALA A 131 -4.85 34.53 42.90
CA ALA A 131 -6.04 33.96 42.25
C ALA A 131 -7.28 34.03 43.16
N ALA A 132 -8.46 33.95 42.56
CA ALA A 132 -9.77 33.67 43.17
C ALA A 132 -10.61 32.94 42.10
N ALA A 133 -11.11 31.72 42.34
CA ALA A 133 -12.36 31.36 43.03
C ALA A 133 -13.48 31.03 42.02
N ALA A 134 -14.52 30.30 42.42
CA ALA A 134 -15.26 29.42 41.51
C ALA A 134 -16.76 29.72 41.32
N ALA A 135 -17.26 29.35 40.12
CA ALA A 135 -18.66 29.02 39.77
C ALA A 135 -19.70 30.19 39.78
N PRO A 136 -20.92 30.01 39.20
CA PRO A 136 -21.46 28.85 38.48
C PRO A 136 -21.86 29.15 37.01
N ALA A 137 -22.42 28.14 36.32
CA ALA A 137 -22.91 28.25 34.94
C ALA A 137 -24.39 28.74 34.85
N PRO A 138 -24.79 29.39 33.75
CA PRO A 138 -26.20 29.68 33.45
C PRO A 138 -26.91 28.47 32.82
N ALA A 139 -28.18 28.26 33.17
CA ALA A 139 -29.00 27.17 32.66
C ALA A 139 -29.65 27.49 31.29
N ALA A 140 -30.16 26.44 30.62
CA ALA A 140 -30.84 26.56 29.33
C ALA A 140 -32.14 27.40 29.40
N LYS A 141 -32.46 28.12 28.32
CA LYS A 141 -33.81 28.64 28.06
C LYS A 141 -34.47 27.84 26.95
N VAL A 142 -35.64 27.29 27.27
CA VAL A 142 -36.58 26.71 26.29
C VAL A 142 -37.24 27.85 25.51
N VAL A 143 -37.43 27.67 24.20
CA VAL A 143 -38.34 28.47 23.38
C VAL A 143 -39.44 27.55 22.87
N ALA A 144 -40.70 27.98 22.99
CA ALA A 144 -41.87 27.13 22.84
C ALA A 144 -42.40 27.06 21.40
N THR A 145 -43.03 25.93 21.07
CA THR A 145 -43.88 25.75 19.88
C THR A 145 -45.30 26.29 20.12
N PRO A 146 -45.89 27.04 19.19
CA PRO A 146 -47.34 27.19 19.08
C PRO A 146 -47.96 26.01 18.29
N ALA A 147 -49.26 25.76 18.48
CA ALA A 147 -50.00 24.66 17.86
C ALA A 147 -51.08 25.15 16.87
N LEU A 148 -51.79 24.20 16.24
CA LEU A 148 -52.97 24.41 15.37
C LEU A 148 -54.14 25.02 16.18
N ALA A 149 -55.25 25.53 15.63
CA ALA A 149 -55.88 25.41 14.30
C ALA A 149 -56.71 26.71 14.01
N PRO A 150 -57.75 26.82 13.11
CA PRO A 150 -58.50 25.81 12.34
C PRO A 150 -58.48 26.01 10.80
N ALA A 151 -59.27 25.22 10.08
CA ALA A 151 -59.31 25.16 8.61
C ALA A 151 -60.50 25.90 7.98
N VAL A 152 -60.31 26.35 6.74
CA VAL A 152 -61.36 26.73 5.78
C VAL A 152 -60.99 26.12 4.42
N SER A 153 -61.98 25.67 3.63
CA SER A 153 -61.77 24.96 2.36
C SER A 153 -62.53 25.63 1.22
N VAL A 154 -61.84 25.97 0.12
CA VAL A 154 -62.47 26.23 -1.20
C VAL A 154 -61.48 25.89 -2.35
N ALA A 155 -61.96 25.12 -3.33
CA ALA A 155 -61.54 24.98 -4.75
C ALA A 155 -60.06 24.74 -5.16
N ALA A 156 -59.89 23.93 -6.22
CA ALA A 156 -58.62 23.72 -6.92
C ALA A 156 -58.63 24.43 -8.30
N PRO A 157 -57.49 24.99 -8.78
CA PRO A 157 -57.37 25.62 -10.10
C PRO A 157 -56.98 24.62 -11.22
N ALA A 158 -57.21 25.06 -12.47
CA ALA A 158 -57.09 24.28 -13.71
C ALA A 158 -55.64 23.89 -14.13
N PRO A 159 -55.47 22.86 -15.00
CA PRO A 159 -54.16 22.42 -15.48
C PRO A 159 -53.44 23.45 -16.36
N LYS A 160 -52.11 23.47 -16.31
CA LYS A 160 -51.24 24.30 -17.17
C LYS A 160 -50.94 23.62 -18.53
N PRO A 161 -50.68 24.40 -19.60
CA PRO A 161 -50.52 23.89 -20.96
C PRO A 161 -49.16 23.21 -21.23
N ALA A 162 -49.10 22.48 -22.35
CA ALA A 162 -47.92 21.77 -22.84
C ALA A 162 -46.81 22.71 -23.35
N PRO A 163 -45.53 22.29 -23.35
CA PRO A 163 -44.40 23.10 -23.80
C PRO A 163 -44.33 23.24 -25.33
N ALA A 164 -43.82 24.39 -25.79
CA ALA A 164 -43.60 24.70 -27.20
C ALA A 164 -42.32 24.02 -27.77
N PRO A 165 -42.23 23.77 -29.09
CA PRO A 165 -41.09 23.09 -29.72
C PRO A 165 -39.82 23.95 -29.79
N ALA A 166 -38.66 23.29 -29.82
CA ALA A 166 -37.35 23.94 -29.79
C ALA A 166 -36.98 24.64 -31.13
N PRO A 167 -36.22 25.76 -31.09
CA PRO A 167 -35.74 26.46 -32.28
C PRO A 167 -34.63 25.69 -33.01
N LYS A 168 -34.55 25.87 -34.34
CA LYS A 168 -33.44 25.36 -35.16
C LYS A 168 -32.20 26.27 -35.04
N PRO A 169 -30.97 25.73 -35.20
CA PRO A 169 -29.74 26.50 -35.02
C PRO A 169 -29.49 27.50 -36.17
N ALA A 170 -29.01 28.69 -35.81
CA ALA A 170 -28.48 29.68 -36.75
C ALA A 170 -26.98 29.44 -37.01
N THR A 171 -26.51 29.82 -38.20
CA THR A 171 -25.16 29.54 -38.69
C THR A 171 -24.30 30.80 -38.85
N SER A 172 -23.15 30.88 -38.16
CA SER A 172 -21.90 31.58 -38.56
C SER A 172 -20.96 31.79 -37.36
N PRO A 173 -19.65 32.03 -37.56
CA PRO A 173 -18.77 31.63 -38.66
C PRO A 173 -17.63 30.70 -38.18
N ALA A 174 -16.82 30.18 -39.09
CA ALA A 174 -15.78 29.19 -38.77
C ALA A 174 -14.58 29.77 -37.99
N LYS A 175 -14.36 29.31 -36.75
CA LYS A 175 -13.04 29.34 -36.11
C LYS A 175 -12.27 28.07 -36.47
N LYS A 176 -11.10 28.22 -37.11
CA LYS A 176 -10.15 27.13 -37.36
C LYS A 176 -9.54 26.64 -36.04
N GLY A 177 -9.14 25.36 -35.98
CA GLY A 177 -8.24 24.87 -34.91
C GLY A 177 -8.82 23.88 -33.90
N ALA A 178 -9.69 22.95 -34.31
CA ALA A 178 -10.04 21.80 -33.46
C ALA A 178 -8.91 20.76 -33.41
N THR A 179 -7.82 21.04 -32.68
CA THR A 179 -6.75 20.06 -32.42
C THR A 179 -7.10 19.19 -31.22
N ALA A 180 -7.47 17.93 -31.46
CA ALA A 180 -7.64 16.96 -30.40
C ALA A 180 -6.28 16.65 -29.74
N LYS A 181 -6.18 16.90 -28.42
CA LYS A 181 -5.20 16.30 -27.50
C LYS A 181 -5.59 16.59 -26.05
N GLY A 182 -6.24 15.63 -25.39
CA GLY A 182 -6.22 15.55 -23.94
C GLY A 182 -4.83 15.06 -23.51
N ALA A 183 -3.87 15.97 -23.46
CA ALA A 183 -2.52 15.65 -23.00
C ALA A 183 -2.56 15.47 -21.47
N VAL A 184 -2.04 14.34 -20.99
CA VAL A 184 -1.66 14.19 -19.58
C VAL A 184 -0.64 15.31 -19.25
N PRO A 185 -0.74 15.99 -18.10
CA PRO A 185 0.26 16.97 -17.70
C PRO A 185 1.66 16.36 -17.79
N ALA A 186 2.56 17.00 -18.54
CA ALA A 186 3.90 16.46 -18.77
C ALA A 186 4.64 16.36 -17.44
N ILE A 187 4.94 15.12 -17.01
CA ILE A 187 5.66 14.84 -15.77
C ILE A 187 7.08 15.41 -15.93
N PRO A 188 7.47 16.44 -15.16
CA PRO A 188 8.81 17.00 -15.25
C PRO A 188 9.74 16.15 -14.38
N SER A 189 10.34 15.13 -14.99
CA SER A 189 11.46 14.39 -14.43
C SER A 189 12.66 14.54 -15.36
N GLU A 190 13.84 14.83 -14.80
CA GLU A 190 15.09 14.59 -15.53
C GLU A 190 15.22 13.09 -15.86
N PRO A 191 16.02 12.68 -16.87
CA PRO A 191 16.19 11.27 -17.22
C PRO A 191 16.75 10.47 -16.04
N ILE A 192 15.86 9.79 -15.31
CA ILE A 192 16.24 8.97 -14.16
C ILE A 192 17.17 7.86 -14.66
N ALA A 193 18.30 7.67 -13.99
CA ALA A 193 19.20 6.56 -14.29
C ALA A 193 18.42 5.24 -14.14
N PRO A 194 18.57 4.28 -15.07
CA PRO A 194 17.76 3.06 -15.05
C PRO A 194 17.92 2.33 -13.70
N PRO A 195 16.82 1.79 -13.14
CA PRO A 195 16.82 1.23 -11.81
C PRO A 195 17.86 0.10 -11.70
N LYS A 196 18.59 0.06 -10.57
CA LYS A 196 19.48 -1.06 -10.27
C LYS A 196 18.64 -2.34 -10.24
N PRO A 197 19.06 -3.44 -10.88
CA PRO A 197 18.34 -4.69 -10.81
C PRO A 197 18.09 -5.12 -9.35
N PRO A 198 16.90 -5.66 -9.03
CA PRO A 198 16.58 -6.10 -7.67
C PRO A 198 17.56 -7.19 -7.22
N VAL A 199 18.03 -7.11 -5.99
CA VAL A 199 18.86 -8.16 -5.40
C VAL A 199 17.95 -9.32 -5.01
N ILE A 200 18.18 -10.49 -5.60
CA ILE A 200 17.49 -11.73 -5.23
C ILE A 200 18.41 -12.49 -4.26
N SER A 201 17.92 -12.83 -3.07
CA SER A 201 18.74 -13.52 -2.07
C SER A 201 18.99 -14.97 -2.46
N SER A 202 20.22 -15.44 -2.24
CA SER A 202 20.56 -16.87 -2.33
C SER A 202 20.18 -17.65 -1.05
N GLU A 203 19.77 -16.97 0.03
CA GLU A 203 19.36 -17.63 1.27
C GLU A 203 17.99 -18.31 1.11
N LYS A 204 17.95 -19.65 1.19
CA LYS A 204 16.71 -20.42 1.21
C LYS A 204 15.89 -20.10 2.47
N PRO A 205 14.59 -19.75 2.35
CA PRO A 205 13.74 -19.48 3.50
C PRO A 205 13.65 -20.66 4.49
N VAL A 206 14.28 -20.51 5.66
CA VAL A 206 14.22 -21.50 6.75
C VAL A 206 12.94 -21.28 7.57
N ALA A 207 12.26 -22.38 7.93
CA ALA A 207 11.06 -22.37 8.76
C ALA A 207 11.38 -22.16 10.26
N THR A 208 10.42 -21.60 11.01
CA THR A 208 10.46 -21.59 12.48
C THR A 208 10.19 -23.01 13.05
N LYS A 209 10.32 -23.17 14.38
CA LYS A 209 9.95 -24.42 15.07
C LYS A 209 8.46 -24.79 14.92
N SER A 210 7.56 -23.81 14.80
CA SER A 210 6.14 -24.06 14.50
C SER A 210 5.89 -24.38 13.02
N GLY A 211 6.89 -24.19 12.15
CA GLY A 211 6.82 -24.41 10.71
C GLY A 211 6.51 -23.15 9.90
N ALA A 212 6.36 -21.98 10.53
CA ALA A 212 6.09 -20.72 9.85
C ALA A 212 7.23 -20.30 8.92
N LEU A 213 6.90 -19.78 7.74
CA LEU A 213 7.90 -19.38 6.72
C LEU A 213 7.80 -17.91 6.27
N TYR A 214 6.63 -17.30 6.34
CA TYR A 214 6.29 -16.08 5.60
C TYR A 214 6.01 -14.86 6.51
N TYR A 215 5.97 -13.66 5.91
CA TYR A 215 5.95 -12.37 6.59
C TYR A 215 4.73 -11.54 6.19
N ASP A 216 4.11 -10.84 7.14
CA ASP A 216 3.26 -9.70 6.79
C ASP A 216 4.14 -8.48 6.57
N SER A 217 4.11 -7.96 5.33
CA SER A 217 5.06 -6.96 4.84
C SER A 217 4.49 -5.54 4.78
N HIS A 218 3.27 -5.29 5.28
CA HIS A 218 2.71 -3.94 5.33
C HIS A 218 1.91 -3.68 6.61
N MET A 219 2.47 -2.89 7.52
CA MET A 219 1.77 -2.42 8.73
C MET A 219 2.34 -1.13 9.31
N HIS A 220 1.50 -0.42 10.06
CA HIS A 220 1.76 0.93 10.53
C HIS A 220 2.03 0.98 12.04
N THR A 221 2.48 2.14 12.52
CA THR A 221 2.66 2.44 13.95
C THR A 221 1.86 3.69 14.31
N PRO A 222 1.53 3.95 15.59
CA PRO A 222 0.77 5.14 15.98
C PRO A 222 1.36 6.50 15.53
N LEU A 223 2.63 6.55 15.12
CA LEU A 223 3.27 7.73 14.54
C LEU A 223 2.66 8.16 13.19
N CYS A 224 1.93 7.28 12.48
CA CYS A 224 1.10 7.70 11.34
C CYS A 224 -0.17 8.46 11.74
N LYS A 225 -0.44 8.64 13.04
CA LYS A 225 -1.60 9.38 13.59
C LYS A 225 -2.98 8.79 13.26
N HIS A 226 -3.03 7.65 12.57
CA HIS A 226 -4.27 6.91 12.26
C HIS A 226 -4.16 5.38 12.41
N ALA A 227 -3.11 4.89 13.09
CA ALA A 227 -2.98 3.52 13.56
C ALA A 227 -3.04 3.43 15.09
N TRP A 228 -3.41 2.27 15.62
CA TRP A 228 -3.59 2.04 17.06
C TRP A 228 -2.93 0.74 17.53
N GLY A 229 -2.54 0.71 18.81
CA GLY A 229 -1.85 -0.40 19.46
C GLY A 229 -0.32 -0.27 19.39
N GLU A 230 0.37 -0.85 20.36
CA GLU A 230 1.83 -0.90 20.44
C GLU A 230 2.41 -1.92 19.45
N PRO A 231 3.64 -1.71 18.92
CA PRO A 231 4.32 -2.67 18.04
C PRO A 231 4.36 -4.11 18.58
N GLU A 232 4.45 -4.30 19.90
CA GLU A 232 4.42 -5.61 20.55
C GLU A 232 3.05 -6.32 20.45
N GLU A 233 1.94 -5.59 20.29
CA GLU A 233 0.62 -6.17 20.02
C GLU A 233 0.53 -6.70 18.59
N TYR A 234 1.12 -5.98 17.63
CA TYR A 234 1.25 -6.43 16.24
C TYR A 234 2.13 -7.68 16.17
N CYS A 235 3.22 -7.72 16.95
CA CYS A 235 4.04 -8.92 17.08
C CYS A 235 3.27 -10.10 17.70
N ALA A 236 2.44 -9.86 18.73
CA ALA A 236 1.60 -10.89 19.34
C ALA A 236 0.61 -11.50 18.32
N GLN A 237 -0.06 -10.65 17.55
CA GLN A 237 -0.95 -11.11 16.49
C GLN A 237 -0.17 -11.79 15.35
N GLY A 238 1.02 -11.32 14.98
CA GLY A 238 1.85 -11.95 13.95
C GLY A 238 2.25 -13.39 14.30
N VAL A 239 2.64 -13.64 15.56
CA VAL A 239 2.85 -15.01 16.06
C VAL A 239 1.56 -15.83 15.99
N LYS A 240 0.45 -15.29 16.49
CA LYS A 240 -0.86 -15.98 16.47
C LYS A 240 -1.35 -16.30 15.05
N ALA A 241 -1.07 -15.44 14.08
CA ALA A 241 -1.41 -15.62 12.66
C ALA A 241 -0.52 -16.64 11.94
N GLY A 242 0.42 -17.30 12.62
CA GLY A 242 1.31 -18.30 12.03
C GLY A 242 2.41 -17.72 11.14
N LEU A 243 2.77 -16.44 11.32
CA LEU A 243 3.84 -15.79 10.57
C LEU A 243 5.21 -16.09 11.17
N LYS A 244 6.24 -16.08 10.31
CA LYS A 244 7.66 -16.14 10.72
C LYS A 244 8.15 -14.77 11.20
N GLY A 245 7.62 -13.71 10.60
CA GLY A 245 8.03 -12.35 10.88
C GLY A 245 7.01 -11.31 10.45
N ILE A 246 7.34 -10.05 10.73
CA ILE A 246 6.59 -8.87 10.31
C ILE A 246 7.55 -7.78 9.87
N ILE A 247 7.13 -6.94 8.93
CA ILE A 247 7.86 -5.75 8.49
C ILE A 247 7.01 -4.53 8.80
N PHE A 248 7.46 -3.67 9.73
CA PHE A 248 6.82 -2.38 9.92
C PHE A 248 7.15 -1.47 8.74
N THR A 249 6.13 -0.87 8.15
CA THR A 249 6.20 0.02 6.98
C THR A 249 5.36 1.27 7.25
N CYS A 250 5.64 1.96 8.36
CA CYS A 250 4.89 3.15 8.72
C CYS A 250 5.10 4.26 7.66
N HIS A 251 4.05 5.05 7.38
CA HIS A 251 4.13 6.21 6.47
C HIS A 251 5.31 7.14 6.79
N CYS A 252 6.17 7.35 5.80
CA CYS A 252 7.40 8.13 5.91
C CYS A 252 7.18 9.61 6.28
N PRO A 253 8.17 10.27 6.90
CA PRO A 253 8.19 11.72 6.93
C PRO A 253 8.28 12.28 5.50
N MET A 254 7.82 13.51 5.34
CA MET A 254 7.93 14.33 4.14
C MET A 254 8.22 15.78 4.59
N PRO A 255 8.95 16.59 3.79
CA PRO A 255 9.32 17.93 4.17
C PRO A 255 8.14 18.92 4.09
N ASP A 256 8.39 20.16 4.51
CA ASP A 256 7.51 21.33 4.32
C ASP A 256 6.06 21.18 4.81
N GLY A 257 5.82 20.23 5.71
CA GLY A 257 4.50 19.94 6.28
C GLY A 257 3.56 19.17 5.35
N PHE A 258 4.09 18.49 4.32
CA PHE A 258 3.32 17.67 3.39
C PHE A 258 2.46 16.62 4.12
N TRP A 259 1.14 16.69 3.93
CA TRP A 259 0.09 15.81 4.47
C TRP A 259 0.37 15.29 5.91
N PRO A 260 0.45 16.18 6.91
CA PRO A 260 1.12 15.90 8.20
C PRO A 260 0.22 15.16 9.20
N THR A 261 -1.04 14.94 8.84
CA THR A 261 -2.07 14.28 9.66
C THR A 261 -2.09 12.76 9.52
N VAL A 262 -1.29 12.18 8.61
CA VAL A 262 -1.27 10.73 8.31
C VAL A 262 0.11 10.07 8.40
N ARG A 263 1.14 10.82 8.80
CA ARG A 263 2.55 10.38 8.79
C ARG A 263 3.34 10.93 9.96
N MET A 264 4.47 10.30 10.27
CA MET A 264 5.42 10.83 11.24
C MET A 264 6.05 12.14 10.74
N SER A 265 6.38 13.07 11.64
CA SER A 265 7.23 14.22 11.31
C SER A 265 8.69 13.82 11.25
N GLU A 266 9.54 14.69 10.69
CA GLU A 266 10.99 14.47 10.64
C GLU A 266 11.63 14.18 12.01
N SER A 267 11.19 14.90 13.04
CA SER A 267 11.60 14.72 14.43
C SER A 267 11.08 13.45 15.10
N GLU A 268 10.08 12.78 14.50
CA GLU A 268 9.54 11.50 15.00
C GLU A 268 10.24 10.28 14.36
N PHE A 269 11.15 10.48 13.39
CA PHE A 269 11.83 9.38 12.69
C PHE A 269 12.68 8.50 13.62
N ASP A 270 13.48 9.10 14.50
CA ASP A 270 14.30 8.33 15.45
C ASP A 270 13.43 7.62 16.51
N VAL A 271 12.24 8.18 16.79
CA VAL A 271 11.22 7.51 17.63
C VAL A 271 10.69 6.27 16.91
N TYR A 272 10.41 6.34 15.60
CA TYR A 272 10.02 5.18 14.80
C TYR A 272 11.09 4.06 14.83
N LEU A 273 12.37 4.41 14.66
CA LEU A 273 13.47 3.45 14.79
C LEU A 273 13.48 2.78 16.18
N GLY A 274 13.31 3.58 17.24
CA GLY A 274 13.22 3.09 18.62
C GLY A 274 12.02 2.19 18.89
N LEU A 275 10.84 2.49 18.31
CA LEU A 275 9.64 1.66 18.40
C LEU A 275 9.85 0.26 17.79
N VAL A 276 10.40 0.21 16.56
CA VAL A 276 10.64 -1.07 15.85
C VAL A 276 11.74 -1.87 16.55
N GLN A 277 12.83 -1.24 16.99
CA GLN A 277 13.91 -1.91 17.70
C GLN A 277 13.44 -2.49 19.05
N ARG A 278 12.63 -1.74 19.82
CA ARG A 278 12.02 -2.23 21.08
C ARG A 278 11.20 -3.50 20.85
N ALA A 279 10.36 -3.51 19.81
CA ALA A 279 9.56 -4.69 19.44
C ALA A 279 10.44 -5.90 19.06
N LYS A 280 11.51 -5.64 18.29
CA LYS A 280 12.49 -6.63 17.83
C LYS A 280 13.23 -7.31 18.99
N ASP A 281 13.57 -6.56 20.04
CA ASP A 281 14.16 -7.13 21.25
C ASP A 281 13.14 -7.90 22.11
N ALA A 282 11.90 -7.40 22.25
CA ALA A 282 10.83 -8.09 22.99
C ALA A 282 10.40 -9.44 22.37
N TYR A 283 10.47 -9.54 21.04
CA TYR A 283 10.10 -10.73 20.27
C TYR A 283 11.28 -11.56 19.73
N LYS A 284 12.50 -11.25 20.17
CA LYS A 284 13.72 -12.00 19.87
C LYS A 284 13.52 -13.52 20.07
N ASN A 285 13.89 -14.29 19.05
CA ASN A 285 13.71 -15.75 18.95
C ASN A 285 12.24 -16.26 18.89
N LYS A 286 11.23 -15.38 18.83
CA LYS A 286 9.81 -15.73 18.69
C LYS A 286 9.24 -15.33 17.33
N LEU A 287 9.59 -14.13 16.87
CA LEU A 287 9.15 -13.52 15.61
C LEU A 287 10.31 -12.71 15.03
N ASP A 288 10.50 -12.75 13.71
CA ASP A 288 11.49 -11.91 13.02
C ASP A 288 10.90 -10.54 12.73
N VAL A 289 11.32 -9.51 13.48
CA VAL A 289 10.80 -8.14 13.35
C VAL A 289 11.76 -7.31 12.49
N CYS A 290 11.28 -6.92 11.31
CA CYS A 290 12.04 -6.19 10.30
C CYS A 290 11.70 -4.69 10.29
N LEU A 291 12.67 -3.86 9.95
CA LEU A 291 12.52 -2.41 9.83
C LEU A 291 12.31 -2.03 8.37
N GLY A 292 11.08 -1.76 7.96
CA GLY A 292 10.80 -1.16 6.66
C GLY A 292 10.31 0.28 6.77
N ILE A 293 9.76 0.80 5.67
CA ILE A 293 9.08 2.10 5.60
C ILE A 293 8.09 2.08 4.42
N GLU A 294 6.90 2.66 4.60
CA GLU A 294 6.08 3.03 3.43
C GLU A 294 6.48 4.44 3.02
N SER A 295 7.20 4.51 1.91
CA SER A 295 7.83 5.69 1.37
C SER A 295 6.97 6.26 0.26
N GLU A 296 6.58 7.53 0.39
CA GLU A 296 5.75 8.21 -0.61
C GLU A 296 6.51 8.39 -1.93
N TYR A 297 5.84 8.13 -3.06
CA TYR A 297 6.22 8.67 -4.36
C TYR A 297 5.39 9.91 -4.67
N PHE A 298 6.06 11.06 -4.76
CA PHE A 298 5.46 12.30 -5.24
C PHE A 298 6.40 12.96 -6.28
N PRO A 299 5.95 13.22 -7.52
CA PRO A 299 6.82 13.73 -8.58
C PRO A 299 7.54 15.03 -8.20
N GLY A 300 8.88 14.97 -8.14
CA GLY A 300 9.80 16.04 -7.72
C GLY A 300 10.41 15.87 -6.31
N TYR A 301 10.08 14.80 -5.58
CA TYR A 301 10.60 14.51 -4.23
C TYR A 301 11.60 13.34 -4.22
N GLU A 302 11.96 12.80 -5.38
CA GLU A 302 12.78 11.58 -5.54
C GLU A 302 14.12 11.70 -4.81
N LYS A 303 14.75 12.88 -4.84
CA LYS A 303 16.02 13.14 -4.14
C LYS A 303 15.87 13.23 -2.62
N TYR A 304 14.72 13.68 -2.12
CA TYR A 304 14.41 13.62 -0.69
C TYR A 304 14.25 12.15 -0.24
N ILE A 305 13.52 11.36 -1.02
CA ILE A 305 13.30 9.93 -0.76
C ILE A 305 14.61 9.12 -0.84
N GLU A 306 15.48 9.39 -1.81
CA GLU A 306 16.81 8.75 -1.91
C GLU A 306 17.66 9.02 -0.65
N ASN A 307 17.64 10.24 -0.13
CA ASN A 307 18.35 10.61 1.09
C ASN A 307 17.69 9.98 2.34
N LEU A 308 16.35 9.90 2.38
CA LEU A 308 15.59 9.27 3.46
C LEU A 308 15.94 7.78 3.59
N HIS A 309 16.03 7.05 2.48
CA HIS A 309 16.37 5.61 2.46
C HIS A 309 17.79 5.33 2.97
N GLN A 310 18.67 6.34 3.06
CA GLN A 310 20.03 6.21 3.59
C GLN A 310 20.13 6.44 5.11
N ARG A 311 19.06 6.91 5.77
CA ARG A 311 19.07 7.22 7.22
C ARG A 311 19.03 6.00 8.14
N ALA A 312 18.60 4.84 7.63
CA ALA A 312 18.53 3.59 8.38
C ALA A 312 18.79 2.39 7.46
N PRO A 313 19.31 1.27 8.00
CA PRO A 313 19.49 0.02 7.25
C PRO A 313 18.13 -0.68 7.09
N PHE A 314 17.27 -0.16 6.22
CA PHE A 314 15.95 -0.72 5.97
C PHE A 314 16.02 -2.15 5.41
N ASP A 315 15.17 -3.01 5.93
CA ASP A 315 14.90 -4.34 5.39
C ASP A 315 14.08 -4.26 4.08
N TYR A 316 13.24 -3.22 3.94
CA TYR A 316 12.25 -3.07 2.87
C TYR A 316 11.70 -1.63 2.77
N CYS A 317 11.80 -0.99 1.61
CA CYS A 317 11.12 0.27 1.29
C CYS A 317 9.97 0.00 0.32
N LEU A 318 8.74 0.13 0.83
CA LEU A 318 7.50 0.00 0.09
C LEU A 318 7.11 1.36 -0.52
N GLY A 319 6.91 1.42 -1.84
CA GLY A 319 6.57 2.65 -2.56
C GLY A 319 5.07 2.92 -2.56
N GLY A 320 4.60 3.79 -1.67
CA GLY A 320 3.22 4.26 -1.62
C GLY A 320 2.93 5.37 -2.62
N LEU A 321 1.75 5.39 -3.23
CA LEU A 321 1.27 6.47 -4.09
C LEU A 321 -0.13 6.91 -3.65
N HIS A 322 -0.20 7.94 -2.81
CA HIS A 322 -1.44 8.35 -2.17
C HIS A 322 -2.15 9.48 -2.89
N TRP A 323 -3.08 9.08 -3.77
CA TRP A 323 -3.96 10.00 -4.50
C TRP A 323 -4.84 10.87 -3.59
N GLN A 324 -5.06 10.45 -2.33
CA GLN A 324 -5.87 11.13 -1.33
C GLN A 324 -5.21 12.38 -0.72
N SER A 325 -3.89 12.55 -0.89
CA SER A 325 -3.19 13.74 -0.39
C SER A 325 -3.68 14.99 -1.12
N LYS A 326 -3.85 16.10 -0.39
CA LYS A 326 -4.32 17.38 -0.98
C LYS A 326 -3.32 17.89 -2.00
N GLU A 327 -2.05 17.64 -1.74
CA GLU A 327 -0.89 17.94 -2.55
C GLU A 327 -0.93 17.22 -3.90
N TYR A 328 -1.41 15.97 -3.93
CA TYR A 328 -1.59 15.20 -5.17
C TYR A 328 -2.86 15.61 -5.91
N LEU A 329 -3.99 15.77 -5.20
CA LEU A 329 -5.25 16.24 -5.80
C LEU A 329 -5.06 17.61 -6.47
N ASN A 330 -4.59 18.61 -5.72
CA ASN A 330 -4.38 19.98 -6.22
C ASN A 330 -3.45 20.05 -7.45
N LYS A 331 -2.50 19.10 -7.58
CA LYS A 331 -1.51 19.06 -8.67
C LYS A 331 -2.02 18.27 -9.88
N PHE A 332 -2.77 17.18 -9.67
CA PHE A 332 -3.04 16.18 -10.71
C PHE A 332 -4.53 15.87 -10.96
N GLU A 333 -5.47 16.30 -10.10
CA GLU A 333 -6.93 16.14 -10.30
C GLU A 333 -7.45 17.08 -11.39
N GLN A 334 -7.10 16.76 -12.64
CA GLN A 334 -7.38 17.60 -13.81
C GLN A 334 -8.13 16.82 -14.89
N GLY A 335 -9.08 17.48 -15.55
CA GLY A 335 -9.83 16.90 -16.67
C GLY A 335 -10.97 15.99 -16.22
N THR A 336 -10.88 14.69 -16.53
CA THR A 336 -11.93 13.71 -16.23
C THR A 336 -11.47 12.70 -15.18
N ILE A 337 -12.43 12.02 -14.52
CA ILE A 337 -12.17 10.93 -13.57
C ILE A 337 -11.28 9.85 -14.20
N GLU A 338 -11.48 9.54 -15.49
CA GLU A 338 -10.59 8.66 -16.24
C GLU A 338 -9.19 9.24 -16.46
N GLY A 339 -9.08 10.53 -16.80
CA GLY A 339 -7.79 11.20 -16.96
C GLY A 339 -6.95 11.16 -15.69
N PHE A 340 -7.56 11.41 -14.53
CA PHE A 340 -6.93 11.28 -13.23
C PHE A 340 -6.48 9.83 -12.95
N ARG A 341 -7.38 8.85 -13.14
CA ARG A 341 -7.04 7.41 -12.99
C ARG A 341 -5.90 6.98 -13.91
N ARG A 342 -5.84 7.46 -15.15
CA ARG A 342 -4.72 7.19 -16.07
C ARG A 342 -3.43 7.85 -15.56
N THR A 343 -3.49 9.12 -15.14
CA THR A 343 -2.35 9.86 -14.55
C THR A 343 -1.77 9.13 -13.32
N TYR A 344 -2.64 8.57 -12.48
CA TYR A 344 -2.23 7.72 -11.35
C TYR A 344 -1.43 6.49 -11.80
N PHE A 345 -1.92 5.74 -12.78
CA PHE A 345 -1.19 4.57 -13.29
C PHE A 345 0.12 4.95 -14.01
N GLU A 346 0.18 6.09 -14.72
CA GLU A 346 1.45 6.57 -15.29
C GLU A 346 2.46 6.95 -14.20
N HIS A 347 2.02 7.57 -13.09
CA HIS A 347 2.87 7.81 -11.92
C HIS A 347 3.31 6.51 -11.23
N LEU A 348 2.47 5.47 -11.23
CA LEU A 348 2.81 4.13 -10.72
C LEU A 348 3.93 3.46 -11.55
N ALA A 349 3.98 3.71 -12.86
CA ALA A 349 5.10 3.28 -13.69
C ALA A 349 6.37 4.10 -13.43
N VAL A 350 6.27 5.43 -13.30
CA VAL A 350 7.44 6.27 -13.00
C VAL A 350 8.00 5.95 -11.60
N SER A 351 7.16 5.67 -10.60
CA SER A 351 7.62 5.30 -9.25
C SER A 351 8.47 4.03 -9.27
N ALA A 352 8.06 2.99 -10.02
CA ALA A 352 8.86 1.80 -10.27
C ALA A 352 10.17 2.10 -11.01
N GLU A 353 10.11 2.97 -12.03
CA GLU A 353 11.29 3.38 -12.81
C GLU A 353 12.30 4.21 -12.00
N THR A 354 11.94 4.75 -10.81
CA THR A 354 12.90 5.43 -9.93
C THR A 354 14.01 4.53 -9.38
N GLY A 355 13.75 3.23 -9.22
CA GLY A 355 14.65 2.30 -8.51
C GLY A 355 14.82 2.56 -7.02
N LEU A 356 13.97 3.40 -6.40
CA LEU A 356 14.01 3.68 -4.96
C LEU A 356 13.37 2.56 -4.13
N TYR A 357 12.28 1.98 -4.63
CA TYR A 357 11.43 1.03 -3.90
C TYR A 357 11.77 -0.42 -4.22
N ASP A 358 11.57 -1.32 -3.26
CA ASP A 358 11.67 -2.77 -3.48
C ASP A 358 10.37 -3.35 -4.05
N CYS A 359 9.26 -2.71 -3.69
CA CYS A 359 7.89 -3.08 -4.02
C CYS A 359 7.03 -1.83 -4.15
N VAL A 360 6.04 -1.84 -5.04
CA VAL A 360 5.03 -0.75 -5.15
C VAL A 360 3.74 -1.15 -4.43
N ALA A 361 3.28 -0.30 -3.51
CA ALA A 361 2.13 -0.53 -2.65
C ALA A 361 0.80 -0.43 -3.41
N HIS A 362 -0.22 -1.13 -2.89
CA HIS A 362 -1.66 -1.00 -3.21
C HIS A 362 -1.97 -0.43 -4.62
N PRO A 363 -1.49 -1.09 -5.70
CA PRO A 363 -1.26 -0.45 -6.99
C PRO A 363 -2.51 -0.03 -7.80
N ASP A 364 -3.73 -0.41 -7.39
CA ASP A 364 -4.98 0.12 -7.96
C ASP A 364 -5.79 1.01 -7.01
N LEU A 365 -5.17 1.60 -5.96
CA LEU A 365 -5.86 2.35 -4.88
C LEU A 365 -6.84 3.43 -5.40
N VAL A 366 -6.55 3.99 -6.58
CA VAL A 366 -7.39 4.95 -7.31
C VAL A 366 -8.77 4.41 -7.72
N LYS A 367 -9.05 3.10 -7.57
CA LYS A 367 -10.42 2.55 -7.67
C LYS A 367 -11.37 3.07 -6.60
N ASN A 368 -10.82 3.58 -5.49
CA ASN A 368 -11.58 4.24 -4.44
C ASN A 368 -11.87 5.73 -4.74
N TYR A 369 -11.29 6.29 -5.81
CA TYR A 369 -11.66 7.62 -6.30
C TYR A 369 -12.90 7.48 -7.20
N HIS A 370 -14.05 7.99 -6.72
CA HIS A 370 -15.39 7.77 -7.28
C HIS A 370 -15.73 6.29 -7.55
N PRO A 371 -15.83 5.45 -6.51
CA PRO A 371 -15.90 3.99 -6.64
C PRO A 371 -17.10 3.50 -7.46
N ASP A 372 -18.24 4.19 -7.40
CA ASP A 372 -19.45 3.87 -8.19
C ASP A 372 -19.24 3.98 -9.71
N SER A 373 -18.18 4.68 -10.14
CA SER A 373 -17.78 4.80 -11.55
C SER A 373 -16.54 3.96 -11.90
N TRP A 374 -16.08 3.07 -11.01
CA TRP A 374 -14.93 2.21 -11.32
C TRP A 374 -15.32 1.10 -12.31
N CYS A 375 -14.62 1.06 -13.43
CA CYS A 375 -14.71 -0.02 -14.41
C CYS A 375 -13.32 -0.30 -14.97
N PHE A 376 -12.72 -1.43 -14.59
CA PHE A 376 -11.35 -1.77 -14.97
C PHE A 376 -11.16 -1.78 -16.50
N ALA A 377 -12.14 -2.25 -17.26
CA ALA A 377 -12.09 -2.31 -18.73
C ALA A 377 -11.79 -0.95 -19.41
N ILE A 378 -12.20 0.17 -18.81
CA ILE A 378 -11.95 1.53 -19.32
C ILE A 378 -10.47 1.90 -19.23
N ILE A 379 -9.79 1.49 -18.16
CA ILE A 379 -8.38 1.82 -17.86
C ILE A 379 -7.40 0.68 -18.19
N LYS A 380 -7.91 -0.52 -18.54
CA LYS A 380 -7.14 -1.73 -18.81
C LYS A 380 -5.99 -1.56 -19.80
N ASN A 381 -6.17 -0.79 -20.87
CA ASN A 381 -5.09 -0.53 -21.85
C ASN A 381 -3.96 0.34 -21.25
N THR A 382 -4.29 1.30 -20.38
CA THR A 382 -3.28 2.08 -19.64
C THR A 382 -2.56 1.17 -18.63
N VAL A 383 -3.31 0.35 -17.88
CA VAL A 383 -2.73 -0.63 -16.94
C VAL A 383 -1.82 -1.63 -17.66
N SER A 384 -2.17 -2.11 -18.85
CA SER A 384 -1.30 -2.98 -19.65
C SER A 384 0.05 -2.30 -19.94
N ASN A 385 0.02 -1.09 -20.50
CA ASN A 385 1.24 -0.34 -20.84
C ASN A 385 2.10 -0.01 -19.60
N VAL A 386 1.44 0.28 -18.47
CA VAL A 386 2.07 0.57 -17.18
C VAL A 386 2.73 -0.68 -16.58
N LEU A 387 2.06 -1.83 -16.61
CA LEU A 387 2.66 -3.10 -16.19
C LEU A 387 3.79 -3.54 -17.15
N ASP A 388 3.67 -3.25 -18.46
CA ASP A 388 4.74 -3.45 -19.45
C ASP A 388 5.97 -2.56 -19.19
N ARG A 389 5.84 -1.46 -18.43
CA ARG A 389 6.95 -0.63 -17.94
C ARG A 389 7.50 -1.21 -16.63
N ILE A 390 6.65 -1.40 -15.63
CA ILE A 390 7.02 -1.91 -14.29
C ILE A 390 7.79 -3.24 -14.39
N ALA A 391 7.34 -4.17 -15.23
CA ALA A 391 8.00 -5.47 -15.43
C ALA A 391 9.46 -5.39 -15.91
N LYS A 392 9.88 -4.27 -16.53
CA LYS A 392 11.27 -4.06 -16.98
C LYS A 392 12.21 -3.61 -15.85
N THR A 393 11.64 -3.11 -14.75
CA THR A 393 12.41 -2.63 -13.58
C THR A 393 12.80 -3.78 -12.64
N GLY A 394 11.99 -4.85 -12.62
CA GLY A 394 12.13 -5.97 -11.68
C GLY A 394 11.61 -5.69 -10.26
N VAL A 395 11.08 -4.49 -9.99
CA VAL A 395 10.43 -4.16 -8.71
C VAL A 395 9.25 -5.11 -8.45
N ALA A 396 9.00 -5.43 -7.19
CA ALA A 396 7.80 -6.16 -6.81
C ALA A 396 6.56 -5.24 -6.84
N MET A 397 5.37 -5.83 -6.76
CA MET A 397 4.12 -5.12 -6.51
C MET A 397 3.36 -5.80 -5.36
N GLU A 398 2.57 -5.02 -4.64
CA GLU A 398 1.82 -5.53 -3.49
C GLU A 398 0.48 -6.17 -3.91
N LEU A 399 0.09 -7.27 -3.27
CA LEU A 399 -1.31 -7.63 -3.06
C LEU A 399 -1.70 -7.30 -1.61
N ASN A 400 -2.45 -6.21 -1.46
CA ASN A 400 -2.84 -5.62 -0.20
C ASN A 400 -4.24 -6.09 0.22
N THR A 401 -4.35 -6.71 1.41
CA THR A 401 -5.63 -7.26 1.88
C THR A 401 -6.57 -6.20 2.47
N SER A 402 -6.07 -5.01 2.83
CA SER A 402 -6.90 -3.92 3.33
C SER A 402 -7.92 -3.38 2.32
N GLY A 403 -7.74 -3.65 1.02
CA GLY A 403 -8.65 -3.26 -0.03
C GLY A 403 -10.10 -3.68 0.25
N LEU A 404 -10.30 -4.84 0.89
CA LEU A 404 -11.60 -5.34 1.36
C LEU A 404 -12.28 -4.39 2.37
N ASN A 405 -11.52 -3.58 3.09
CA ASN A 405 -11.98 -2.59 4.08
C ASN A 405 -12.09 -1.16 3.51
N LYS A 406 -11.84 -0.93 2.20
CA LYS A 406 -12.00 0.38 1.53
C LYS A 406 -13.38 0.48 0.85
N SER A 407 -13.71 1.66 0.32
CA SER A 407 -15.02 1.94 -0.29
C SER A 407 -15.36 1.08 -1.50
N TYR A 408 -14.36 0.75 -2.33
CA TYR A 408 -14.46 -0.32 -3.32
C TYR A 408 -13.87 -1.60 -2.70
N SER A 409 -14.74 -2.41 -2.09
CA SER A 409 -14.37 -3.59 -1.31
C SER A 409 -13.88 -4.75 -2.20
N GLU A 410 -12.60 -4.69 -2.53
CA GLU A 410 -11.84 -5.71 -3.27
C GLU A 410 -10.39 -5.62 -2.80
N MET A 411 -9.66 -6.74 -2.71
CA MET A 411 -8.21 -6.68 -2.51
C MET A 411 -7.53 -5.82 -3.59
N ASN A 412 -6.35 -5.27 -3.28
CA ASN A 412 -5.68 -4.32 -4.15
C ASN A 412 -4.31 -4.86 -4.59
N PRO A 413 -4.09 -5.15 -5.89
CA PRO A 413 -4.97 -4.85 -6.99
C PRO A 413 -6.04 -5.93 -7.20
N GLY A 414 -7.06 -5.57 -8.00
CA GLY A 414 -8.17 -6.45 -8.34
C GLY A 414 -7.78 -7.62 -9.27
N ASN A 415 -8.64 -8.63 -9.33
CA ASN A 415 -8.31 -9.94 -9.91
C ASN A 415 -7.96 -9.90 -11.42
N GLU A 416 -8.42 -8.90 -12.20
CA GLU A 416 -7.97 -8.73 -13.59
C GLU A 416 -6.53 -8.21 -13.68
N MET A 417 -6.13 -7.28 -12.81
CA MET A 417 -4.78 -6.72 -12.80
C MET A 417 -3.77 -7.72 -12.24
N LEU A 418 -4.14 -8.53 -11.24
CA LEU A 418 -3.31 -9.63 -10.75
C LEU A 418 -2.94 -10.63 -11.87
N ARG A 419 -3.90 -11.02 -12.72
CA ARG A 419 -3.61 -11.87 -13.89
C ARG A 419 -2.64 -11.18 -14.87
N MET A 420 -2.86 -9.90 -15.17
CA MET A 420 -1.97 -9.13 -16.03
C MET A 420 -0.55 -8.98 -15.46
N MET A 421 -0.38 -9.02 -14.14
CA MET A 421 0.92 -9.03 -13.46
C MET A 421 1.60 -10.41 -13.52
N ALA A 422 0.84 -11.49 -13.32
CA ALA A 422 1.33 -12.87 -13.45
C ALA A 422 1.81 -13.18 -14.89
N GLU A 423 1.04 -12.77 -15.91
CA GLU A 423 1.42 -12.83 -17.33
C GLU A 423 2.80 -12.23 -17.61
N ARG A 424 3.18 -11.20 -16.84
CA ARG A 424 4.42 -10.42 -16.97
C ARG A 424 5.53 -10.85 -16.02
N LYS A 425 5.26 -11.82 -15.14
CA LYS A 425 6.17 -12.31 -14.10
C LYS A 425 6.68 -11.20 -13.17
N ILE A 426 5.83 -10.21 -12.87
CA ILE A 426 6.11 -9.18 -11.87
C ILE A 426 6.12 -9.85 -10.49
N PRO A 427 7.18 -9.74 -9.67
CA PRO A 427 7.21 -10.33 -8.33
C PRO A 427 6.10 -9.76 -7.44
N ILE A 428 5.53 -10.55 -6.54
CA ILE A 428 4.39 -10.16 -5.72
C ILE A 428 4.69 -10.30 -4.23
N VAL A 429 4.40 -9.27 -3.43
CA VAL A 429 4.46 -9.31 -1.95
C VAL A 429 3.05 -9.18 -1.39
N VAL A 430 2.69 -9.94 -0.35
CA VAL A 430 1.42 -9.78 0.37
C VAL A 430 1.60 -8.95 1.64
N GLY A 431 0.73 -7.96 1.83
CA GLY A 431 0.69 -7.08 3.00
C GLY A 431 -0.75 -6.84 3.50
N SER A 432 -0.92 -6.61 4.80
CA SER A 432 -2.25 -6.38 5.38
C SER A 432 -2.69 -4.90 5.44
N ASP A 433 -1.76 -3.96 5.32
CA ASP A 433 -1.94 -2.54 5.69
C ASP A 433 -2.59 -2.46 7.09
N ALA A 434 -1.99 -3.17 8.06
CA ALA A 434 -2.52 -3.19 9.42
C ALA A 434 -2.32 -1.83 10.09
N HIS A 435 -3.45 -1.17 10.35
CA HIS A 435 -3.59 0.03 11.18
C HIS A 435 -4.09 -0.27 12.61
N ARG A 436 -4.24 -1.56 12.95
CA ARG A 436 -4.51 -2.04 14.31
C ARG A 436 -4.00 -3.48 14.42
N ALA A 437 -3.45 -3.87 15.57
CA ALA A 437 -2.83 -5.18 15.76
C ALA A 437 -3.66 -6.38 15.23
N PRO A 438 -5.00 -6.50 15.46
CA PRO A 438 -5.80 -7.62 14.95
C PRO A 438 -5.85 -7.78 13.42
N ARG A 439 -5.38 -6.80 12.64
CA ARG A 439 -5.32 -6.89 11.16
C ARG A 439 -4.03 -7.53 10.62
N VAL A 440 -3.02 -7.79 11.47
CA VAL A 440 -1.79 -8.46 11.04
C VAL A 440 -2.10 -9.88 10.54
N GLY A 441 -1.68 -10.18 9.31
CA GLY A 441 -1.99 -11.44 8.60
C GLY A 441 -3.45 -11.57 8.11
N GLU A 442 -4.29 -10.53 8.22
CA GLU A 442 -5.72 -10.60 7.90
C GLU A 442 -5.95 -10.97 6.41
N HIS A 443 -6.77 -12.01 6.19
CA HIS A 443 -7.08 -12.61 4.88
C HIS A 443 -5.90 -13.19 4.07
N PHE A 444 -4.72 -13.43 4.67
CA PHE A 444 -3.54 -13.90 3.93
C PHE A 444 -3.74 -15.20 3.14
N VAL A 445 -4.41 -16.20 3.71
CA VAL A 445 -4.70 -17.47 2.99
C VAL A 445 -5.62 -17.23 1.78
N THR A 446 -6.54 -16.27 1.85
CA THR A 446 -7.37 -15.86 0.71
C THR A 446 -6.55 -15.14 -0.34
N ALA A 447 -5.67 -14.21 0.05
CA ALA A 447 -4.79 -13.51 -0.88
C ALA A 447 -3.87 -14.48 -1.64
N LEU A 448 -3.27 -15.44 -0.93
CA LEU A 448 -2.41 -16.46 -1.52
C LEU A 448 -3.16 -17.39 -2.48
N ASN A 449 -4.42 -17.76 -2.18
CA ASN A 449 -5.27 -18.48 -3.13
C ASN A 449 -5.56 -17.62 -4.38
N ASN A 450 -5.91 -16.35 -4.22
CA ASN A 450 -6.16 -15.43 -5.34
C ASN A 450 -4.91 -15.27 -6.25
N LEU A 451 -3.71 -15.31 -5.68
CA LEU A 451 -2.45 -15.31 -6.46
C LEU A 451 -2.28 -16.61 -7.25
N ALA A 452 -2.50 -17.77 -6.64
CA ALA A 452 -2.47 -19.05 -7.36
C ALA A 452 -3.52 -19.10 -8.49
N GLU A 453 -4.75 -18.62 -8.25
CA GLU A 453 -5.81 -18.51 -9.26
C GLU A 453 -5.50 -17.47 -10.36
N ALA A 454 -4.70 -16.44 -10.06
CA ALA A 454 -4.22 -15.47 -11.04
C ALA A 454 -3.03 -15.96 -11.88
N GLY A 455 -2.41 -17.09 -11.51
CA GLY A 455 -1.29 -17.70 -12.24
C GLY A 455 0.10 -17.46 -11.62
N PHE A 456 0.19 -17.03 -10.37
CA PHE A 456 1.46 -16.98 -9.64
C PHE A 456 1.80 -18.36 -9.05
N GLU A 457 3.06 -18.80 -9.20
CA GLU A 457 3.61 -19.97 -8.50
C GLU A 457 4.27 -19.58 -7.16
N GLU A 458 4.82 -18.37 -7.11
CA GLU A 458 5.64 -17.86 -6.01
C GLU A 458 5.15 -16.49 -5.50
N VAL A 459 5.44 -16.22 -4.23
CA VAL A 459 5.23 -14.97 -3.50
C VAL A 459 6.54 -14.58 -2.81
N SER A 460 6.78 -13.29 -2.65
CA SER A 460 8.05 -12.73 -2.18
C SER A 460 7.89 -12.09 -0.80
N TYR A 461 8.98 -12.06 -0.02
CA TYR A 461 9.18 -11.07 1.04
C TYR A 461 10.58 -10.44 0.89
N PHE A 462 10.86 -9.37 1.63
CA PHE A 462 12.17 -8.70 1.58
C PHE A 462 12.86 -8.70 2.95
N LYS A 463 14.20 -8.76 2.94
CA LYS A 463 15.05 -8.53 4.10
C LYS A 463 16.38 -7.92 3.66
N LYS A 464 16.90 -6.92 4.37
CA LYS A 464 18.08 -6.11 3.95
C LYS A 464 18.03 -5.57 2.50
N ARG A 465 16.84 -5.31 1.91
CA ARG A 465 16.65 -4.98 0.47
C ARG A 465 16.92 -6.15 -0.51
N GLU A 466 17.08 -7.37 0.00
CA GLU A 466 17.13 -8.61 -0.80
C GLU A 466 15.74 -9.25 -0.87
N ARG A 467 15.31 -9.69 -2.05
CA ARG A 467 14.05 -10.42 -2.26
C ARG A 467 14.25 -11.91 -1.98
N HIS A 468 13.40 -12.49 -1.14
CA HIS A 468 13.30 -13.93 -0.93
C HIS A 468 12.01 -14.45 -1.55
N ASP A 469 12.12 -15.25 -2.60
CA ASP A 469 10.99 -15.82 -3.32
C ASP A 469 10.60 -17.20 -2.72
N MET A 470 9.29 -17.49 -2.69
CA MET A 470 8.70 -18.61 -1.98
C MET A 470 7.50 -19.21 -2.71
N LYS A 471 7.41 -20.54 -2.80
CA LYS A 471 6.21 -21.22 -3.33
C LYS A 471 4.96 -20.93 -2.51
N ILE A 472 3.88 -20.53 -3.19
CA ILE A 472 2.60 -20.21 -2.56
C ILE A 472 1.99 -21.42 -1.82
N SER A 473 2.15 -22.64 -2.36
CA SER A 473 1.76 -23.90 -1.69
C SER A 473 2.37 -24.06 -0.30
N ASP A 474 3.64 -23.71 -0.18
CA ASP A 474 4.46 -23.97 1.00
C ASP A 474 4.16 -22.89 2.05
N VAL A 475 3.95 -21.63 1.60
CA VAL A 475 3.46 -20.53 2.44
C VAL A 475 2.08 -20.84 3.03
N ILE A 476 1.09 -21.21 2.20
CA ILE A 476 -0.27 -21.56 2.67
C ILE A 476 -0.24 -22.69 3.71
N SER A 477 0.61 -23.69 3.48
CA SER A 477 0.79 -24.82 4.40
C SER A 477 1.46 -24.40 5.71
N SER A 478 2.45 -23.51 5.65
CA SER A 478 3.16 -22.99 6.82
C SER A 478 2.26 -22.16 7.74
N ILE A 479 1.45 -21.25 7.18
CA ILE A 479 0.59 -20.35 7.94
C ILE A 479 -0.45 -21.14 8.74
N LYS A 480 -1.13 -22.10 8.09
CA LYS A 480 -2.12 -22.97 8.75
C LYS A 480 -1.48 -23.73 9.91
N LYS A 481 -0.44 -24.52 9.63
CA LYS A 481 0.27 -25.33 10.62
C LYS A 481 0.77 -24.49 11.81
N ALA A 482 1.32 -23.30 11.55
CA ALA A 482 1.86 -22.46 12.60
C ALA A 482 0.78 -21.74 13.42
N ALA A 483 -0.35 -21.35 12.82
CA ALA A 483 -1.49 -20.81 13.54
C ALA A 483 -2.15 -21.89 14.42
N ASP A 484 -2.32 -23.11 13.89
CA ASP A 484 -2.84 -24.26 14.64
C ASP A 484 -1.93 -24.63 15.83
N ALA A 485 -0.60 -24.51 15.66
CA ALA A 485 0.39 -24.77 16.71
C ALA A 485 0.56 -23.61 17.73
N ASN A 486 -0.05 -22.45 17.48
CA ASN A 486 0.02 -21.25 18.33
C ASN A 486 -1.36 -20.88 18.94
N SER A 487 -2.36 -21.77 18.84
CA SER A 487 -3.73 -21.61 19.34
C SER A 487 -4.01 -22.43 20.60
#